data_AF-A0A1C7HQX9-F1
#
_entry.id   AF-A0A1C7HQX9-F1
#
_cell.length_a   1.000
_cell.length_b   1.000
_cell.length_c   1.000
_cell.angle_alpha   90.00
_cell.angle_beta   90.00
_cell.angle_gamma   90.00
#
_symmetry.space_group_name_H-M   'P 1'
#
loop_
_entity.id
_entity.type
_entity.pdbx_description
1 polymer ?
#
loop_
_entity_poly.entity_id
_entity_poly.type
_entity_poly.pdbx_seq_one_letter_code
_entity_poly.pdbx_strand_id
1 'polypeptide(L)'
;MNKYQEALNIFCEQNTFKDISKDVLNENYKLLQELVDNPPLKFEDLHEGMWIWDDKNKIYNLIYEKRINCAKEKEIEFQWEMPDRECQNFMTDVYEENRFYRREVQQ
;
A
#
# COMPACT_ATOMS: atom_id res chain seq x y z
N MET A 1 2.28 12.76 -1.18
CA MET A 1 0.98 12.37 -1.78
C MET A 1 1.29 11.18 -2.68
N ASN A 2 0.55 10.07 -2.61
CA ASN A 2 0.87 8.91 -3.45
C ASN A 2 0.45 9.15 -4.92
N LYS A 3 1.05 8.43 -5.87
CA LYS A 3 0.76 8.59 -7.32
C LYS A 3 -0.72 8.42 -7.67
N TYR A 4 -1.45 7.62 -6.91
CA TYR A 4 -2.88 7.38 -7.11
C TYR A 4 -3.74 8.56 -6.68
N GLN A 5 -3.39 9.23 -5.58
CA GLN A 5 -4.06 10.42 -5.10
C GLN A 5 -3.84 11.59 -6.06
N GLU A 6 -2.64 11.70 -6.65
CA GLU A 6 -2.37 12.66 -7.72
C GLU A 6 -3.23 12.38 -8.96
N ALA A 7 -3.30 11.13 -9.42
CA ALA A 7 -4.18 10.74 -10.53
C ALA A 7 -5.66 11.04 -10.23
N LEU A 8 -6.13 10.75 -9.01
CA LEU A 8 -7.50 11.05 -8.59
C LEU A 8 -7.78 12.55 -8.58
N ASN A 9 -6.84 13.36 -8.07
CA ASN A 9 -6.97 14.82 -8.02
C ASN A 9 -7.05 15.42 -9.44
N ILE A 10 -6.23 14.93 -10.39
CA ILE A 10 -6.29 15.37 -11.79
C ILE A 10 -7.69 15.10 -12.39
N PHE A 11 -8.26 13.92 -12.11
CA PHE A 11 -9.61 13.59 -12.56
C PHE A 11 -10.70 14.46 -11.89
N CYS A 12 -10.54 14.80 -10.61
CA CYS A 12 -11.50 15.64 -9.89
C CYS A 12 -11.41 17.13 -10.27
N GLU A 13 -10.23 17.64 -10.58
CA GLU A 13 -10.01 19.05 -10.97
C GLU A 13 -10.48 19.34 -12.40
N GLN A 14 -10.40 18.35 -13.30
CA GLN A 14 -10.83 18.48 -14.68
C GLN A 14 -12.32 18.12 -14.79
N ASN A 15 -13.18 19.15 -14.66
CA ASN A 15 -14.65 19.06 -14.66
C ASN A 15 -15.27 18.29 -15.86
N THR A 16 -14.54 18.11 -16.97
CA THR A 16 -14.97 17.22 -18.05
C THR A 16 -13.80 16.47 -18.70
N PHE A 17 -14.01 15.18 -18.97
CA PHE A 17 -13.06 14.31 -19.70
C PHE A 17 -12.64 14.83 -21.10
N LYS A 18 -13.30 15.88 -21.61
CA LYS A 18 -13.04 16.45 -22.93
C LYS A 18 -11.76 17.27 -23.01
N ASP A 19 -11.31 17.84 -21.90
CA ASP A 19 -10.15 18.73 -21.87
C ASP A 19 -8.83 18.02 -21.49
N ILE A 20 -8.89 16.72 -21.22
CA ILE A 20 -7.74 15.88 -20.90
C ILE A 20 -7.12 15.36 -22.21
N SER A 21 -5.81 15.51 -22.38
CA SER A 21 -5.14 14.89 -23.54
C SER A 21 -5.32 13.37 -23.48
N LYS A 22 -5.45 12.71 -24.64
CA LYS A 22 -5.64 11.25 -24.71
C LYS A 22 -4.52 10.46 -24.04
N ASP A 23 -3.29 10.97 -24.10
CA ASP A 23 -2.13 10.32 -23.53
C ASP A 23 -2.17 10.38 -22.00
N VAL A 24 -2.45 11.56 -21.43
CA VAL A 24 -2.63 11.74 -19.98
C VAL A 24 -3.83 10.95 -19.47
N LEU A 25 -4.92 10.91 -20.24
CA LEU A 25 -6.10 10.11 -19.91
C LEU A 25 -5.76 8.61 -19.86
N ASN A 26 -4.98 8.11 -20.82
CA ASN A 26 -4.57 6.71 -20.87
C ASN A 26 -3.63 6.33 -19.73
N GLU A 27 -2.67 7.19 -19.37
CA GLU A 27 -1.75 6.93 -18.26
C GLU A 27 -2.46 6.97 -16.91
N ASN A 28 -3.28 8.00 -16.66
CA ASN A 28 -4.06 8.08 -15.43
C ASN A 28 -5.10 6.96 -15.33
N TYR A 29 -5.71 6.54 -16.45
CA TYR A 29 -6.61 5.39 -16.47
C TYR A 29 -5.90 4.08 -16.11
N LYS A 30 -4.67 3.86 -16.59
CA LYS A 30 -3.86 2.70 -16.21
C LYS A 30 -3.54 2.70 -14.72
N LEU A 31 -3.17 3.85 -14.16
CA LEU A 31 -2.92 3.99 -12.71
C LEU A 31 -4.19 3.73 -11.88
N LEU A 32 -5.35 4.20 -12.33
CA LEU A 32 -6.62 3.90 -11.68
C LEU A 32 -6.99 2.42 -11.80
N GLN A 33 -6.74 1.80 -12.95
CA GLN A 33 -6.98 0.37 -13.14
C GLN A 33 -6.09 -0.47 -12.23
N GLU A 34 -4.81 -0.11 -12.09
CA GLU A 34 -3.88 -0.74 -11.14
C GLU A 34 -4.40 -0.61 -9.70
N LEU A 35 -4.92 0.55 -9.31
CA LEU A 35 -5.53 0.76 -8.00
C LEU A 35 -6.77 -0.11 -7.77
N VAL A 36 -7.61 -0.30 -8.79
CA VAL A 36 -8.78 -1.17 -8.71
C VAL A 36 -8.37 -2.65 -8.59
N ASP A 37 -7.33 -3.05 -9.31
CA ASP A 37 -6.87 -4.45 -9.36
C ASP A 37 -6.01 -4.84 -8.14
N ASN A 38 -5.35 -3.86 -7.51
CA ASN A 38 -4.51 -4.03 -6.33
C ASN A 38 -4.72 -2.86 -5.34
N PRO A 39 -5.91 -2.73 -4.74
CA PRO A 39 -6.20 -1.62 -3.84
C PRO A 39 -5.34 -1.71 -2.57
N PRO A 40 -5.01 -0.57 -1.95
CA PRO A 40 -4.34 -0.57 -0.66
C PRO A 40 -5.23 -1.23 0.40
N LEU A 41 -4.60 -2.01 1.25
CA LEU A 41 -5.25 -2.75 2.32
C LEU A 41 -5.57 -1.83 3.49
N LYS A 42 -6.80 -1.92 3.99
CA LYS A 42 -7.19 -1.30 5.25
C LYS A 42 -6.64 -2.13 6.41
N PHE A 43 -6.43 -1.50 7.57
CA PHE A 43 -5.95 -2.20 8.75
C PHE A 43 -6.84 -3.39 9.15
N GLU A 44 -8.15 -3.28 8.91
CA GLU A 44 -9.13 -4.31 9.19
C GLU A 44 -8.94 -5.55 8.29
N ASP A 45 -8.45 -5.35 7.06
CA ASP A 45 -8.17 -6.38 6.05
C ASP A 45 -6.79 -7.05 6.23
N LEU A 46 -5.96 -6.52 7.13
CA LEU A 46 -4.68 -7.10 7.50
C LEU A 46 -4.88 -8.21 8.53
N HIS A 47 -4.26 -9.37 8.33
CA HIS A 47 -4.39 -10.54 9.19
C HIS A 47 -3.04 -11.21 9.44
N GLU A 48 -2.85 -11.81 10.62
CA GLU A 48 -1.68 -12.63 10.95
C GLU A 48 -1.50 -13.75 9.92
N GLY A 49 -0.24 -14.03 9.55
CA GLY A 49 0.14 -15.00 8.52
C GLY A 49 0.02 -14.48 7.08
N MET A 50 -0.40 -13.23 6.87
CA MET A 50 -0.52 -12.64 5.54
C MET A 50 0.81 -12.04 5.08
N TRP A 51 1.23 -12.39 3.86
CA TRP A 51 2.28 -11.65 3.15
C TRP A 51 1.69 -10.41 2.48
N ILE A 52 2.32 -9.26 2.70
CA ILE A 52 1.94 -7.98 2.13
C ILE A 52 3.14 -7.29 1.50
N TRP A 53 2.89 -6.49 0.46
CA TRP A 53 3.86 -5.53 -0.05
C TRP A 53 3.79 -4.25 0.79
N ASP A 54 4.92 -3.83 1.33
CA ASP A 54 5.11 -2.53 1.99
C ASP A 54 5.67 -1.53 0.99
N ASP A 55 4.83 -0.64 0.49
CA ASP A 55 5.21 0.34 -0.53
C ASP A 55 6.20 1.40 -0.02
N LYS A 56 6.21 1.67 1.30
CA LYS A 56 7.13 2.63 1.92
C LYS A 56 8.55 2.09 1.95
N ASN A 57 8.71 0.82 2.31
CA ASN A 57 10.02 0.17 2.45
C ASN A 57 10.43 -0.65 1.22
N LYS A 58 9.54 -0.83 0.24
CA LYS A 58 9.75 -1.59 -1.00
C LYS A 58 10.17 -3.04 -0.75
N ILE A 59 9.46 -3.71 0.15
CA ILE A 59 9.72 -5.09 0.57
C ILE A 59 8.42 -5.85 0.83
N TYR A 60 8.48 -7.18 0.75
CA TYR A 60 7.42 -8.04 1.26
C TYR A 60 7.64 -8.35 2.74
N ASN A 61 6.59 -8.19 3.54
CA ASN A 61 6.59 -8.49 4.97
C ASN A 61 5.53 -9.54 5.29
N LEU A 62 5.85 -10.47 6.19
CA LEU A 62 4.87 -11.36 6.80
C LEU A 62 4.30 -10.68 8.05
N ILE A 63 2.97 -10.57 8.13
CA ILE A 63 2.31 -10.06 9.33
C ILE A 63 2.35 -11.13 10.40
N TYR A 64 3.00 -10.84 11.52
CA TYR A 64 3.03 -11.71 12.67
C TYR A 64 1.89 -11.39 13.64
N GLU A 65 1.69 -10.11 13.98
CA GLU A 65 0.60 -9.70 14.88
C GLU A 65 0.09 -8.31 14.49
N LYS A 66 -1.18 -8.03 14.80
CA LYS A 66 -1.74 -6.69 14.77
C LYS A 66 -2.37 -6.34 16.11
N ARG A 67 -2.17 -5.11 16.58
CA ARG A 67 -2.70 -4.64 17.87
C ARG A 67 -3.04 -3.17 17.83
N ILE A 68 -3.87 -2.74 18.79
CA ILE A 68 -4.04 -1.33 19.11
C ILE A 68 -3.22 -1.07 20.36
N ASN A 69 -2.18 -0.25 20.26
CA ASN A 69 -1.25 -0.03 21.37
C ASN A 69 -1.86 0.87 22.46
N CYS A 70 -1.12 1.10 23.55
CA CYS A 70 -1.57 1.97 24.65
C CYS A 70 -1.82 3.43 24.23
N ALA A 71 -1.19 3.88 23.14
CA ALA A 71 -1.41 5.20 22.54
C ALA A 71 -2.60 5.23 21.55
N LYS A 72 -3.33 4.11 21.40
CA LYS A 72 -4.44 3.90 20.46
C LYS A 72 -4.02 3.90 18.99
N GLU A 73 -2.75 3.64 18.70
CA GLU A 73 -2.25 3.51 17.34
C GLU A 73 -2.45 2.08 16.85
N LYS A 74 -2.73 1.96 15.55
CA LYS A 74 -2.88 0.68 14.85
C LYS A 74 -1.49 0.15 14.54
N GLU A 75 -0.97 -0.74 15.37
CA GLU A 75 0.39 -1.25 15.31
C GLU A 75 0.43 -2.64 14.65
N ILE A 76 1.47 -2.89 13.85
CA ILE A 76 1.66 -4.15 13.12
C ILE A 76 3.09 -4.64 13.38
N GLU A 77 3.20 -5.88 13.82
CA GLU A 77 4.46 -6.59 13.96
C GLU A 77 4.70 -7.45 12.73
N PHE A 78 5.86 -7.28 12.11
CA PHE A 78 6.29 -8.00 10.92
C PHE A 78 7.39 -8.97 11.27
N GLN A 79 7.30 -10.16 10.70
CA GLN A 79 8.37 -11.15 10.70
C GLN A 79 9.14 -11.05 9.38
N TRP A 80 10.47 -10.95 9.48
CA TRP A 80 11.36 -10.93 8.31
C TRP A 80 12.19 -12.22 8.32
N GLU A 81 12.31 -12.88 7.17
CA GLU A 81 13.32 -13.92 6.96
C GLU A 81 14.60 -13.27 6.40
N MET A 82 15.67 -13.30 7.19
CA MET A 82 17.02 -13.01 6.71
C MET A 82 17.60 -14.33 6.17
N PRO A 83 17.89 -14.46 4.86
CA PRO A 83 18.40 -15.72 4.27
C PRO A 83 19.69 -16.24 4.90
N ASP A 84 20.42 -15.38 5.62
CA ASP A 84 21.77 -15.55 6.11
C ASP A 84 21.88 -15.70 7.65
N ARG A 85 20.76 -15.71 8.39
CA ARG A 85 20.76 -15.92 9.85
C ARG A 85 19.60 -16.78 10.33
N GLU A 86 19.87 -17.73 11.22
CA GLU A 86 18.87 -18.50 11.98
C GLU A 86 18.18 -17.63 13.06
N CYS A 87 17.75 -16.41 12.72
CA CYS A 87 17.07 -15.50 13.63
C CYS A 87 15.80 -14.96 12.97
N GLN A 88 14.65 -15.21 13.58
CA GLN A 88 13.41 -14.50 13.26
C GLN A 88 13.52 -13.11 13.87
N ASN A 89 13.85 -12.11 13.05
CA ASN A 89 13.82 -10.72 13.50
C ASN A 89 12.40 -10.20 13.34
N PHE A 90 11.89 -9.62 14.43
CA PHE A 90 10.60 -8.95 14.45
C PHE A 90 10.83 -7.44 14.41
N MET A 91 10.03 -6.77 13.61
CA MET A 91 9.99 -5.31 13.57
C MET A 91 8.55 -4.87 13.77
N THR A 92 8.36 -3.83 14.55
CA THR A 92 7.04 -3.25 14.74
C THR A 92 6.96 -1.87 14.12
N ASP A 93 5.82 -1.57 13.49
CA ASP A 93 5.55 -0.28 12.88
C ASP A 93 4.08 0.10 12.99
N VAL A 94 3.77 1.38 12.81
CA VAL A 94 2.40 1.89 12.82
C VAL A 94 1.81 1.80 11.42
N TYR A 95 0.54 1.38 11.35
CA TYR A 95 -0.24 1.36 10.12
C TYR A 95 -0.39 2.77 9.56
N GLU A 96 -0.12 2.90 8.26
CA GLU A 96 -0.35 4.10 7.48
C GLU A 96 -1.30 3.76 6.31
N GLU A 97 -2.27 4.64 6.05
CA GLU A 97 -3.16 4.46 4.90
C GLU A 97 -2.38 4.48 3.58
N ASN A 98 -2.80 3.67 2.61
CA ASN A 98 -2.18 3.56 1.29
C ASN A 98 -0.74 3.01 1.25
N ARG A 99 -0.31 2.32 2.31
CA ARG A 99 1.04 1.74 2.40
C ARG A 99 1.12 0.27 1.97
N PHE A 100 0.13 -0.52 2.36
CA PHE A 100 0.19 -1.97 2.25
C PHE A 100 -0.68 -2.50 1.12
N TYR A 101 -0.16 -3.44 0.34
CA TYR A 101 -0.82 -3.99 -0.85
C TYR A 101 -0.70 -5.51 -0.90
N ARG A 102 -1.57 -6.19 -1.65
CA ARG A 102 -1.49 -7.66 -1.83
C ARG A 102 -0.32 -8.07 -2.72
N ARG A 103 0.10 -7.18 -3.60
CA ARG A 103 1.18 -7.37 -4.58
C ARG A 103 1.99 -6.09 -4.69
N GLU A 104 3.21 -6.22 -5.17
CA GLU A 104 4.09 -5.11 -5.53
C GLU A 104 3.38 -4.11 -6.43
N VAL A 105 3.54 -2.83 -6.08
CA VAL A 105 3.09 -1.70 -6.89
C VAL A 105 4.25 -1.29 -7.79
N GLN A 106 4.06 -1.40 -9.11
CA GLN A 106 5.10 -1.04 -10.08
C GLN A 106 5.16 0.49 -10.21
N GLN A 107 6.37 1.06 -10.18
CA GLN A 107 6.58 2.50 -10.40
C GLN A 107 6.84 2.82 -11.86
#